data_AF-A0A316QB11-F1
#
_entry.id   AF-A0A316QB11-F1
#
_cell.length_a   1.000
_cell.length_b   1.000
_cell.length_c   1.000
_cell.angle_alpha   90.00
_cell.angle_beta   90.00
_cell.angle_gamma   90.00
#
_symmetry.space_group_name_H-M   'P 1'
#
loop_
_entity.id
_entity.type
_entity.pdbx_description
1 polymer ?
#
loop_
_entity_poly.entity_id
_entity_poly.type
_entity_poly.pdbx_seq_one_letter_code
_entity_poly.pdbx_strand_id
1 'polypeptide(L)' 'MRTLKQKISVSLDEDIITKIKELSELDDRPLSQYINIVLKKYIKQYDQNHIYNPKK' A
#
# COMPACT_ATOMS: atom_id res chain seq x y z
N MET A 1 -21.39 -3.46 -4.35
CA MET A 1 -20.78 -4.81 -4.38
C MET A 1 -19.62 -4.80 -3.39
N ARG A 2 -19.65 -5.60 -2.32
CA ARG A 2 -18.58 -5.62 -1.32
C ARG A 2 -17.31 -6.16 -1.99
N THR A 3 -16.32 -5.31 -2.20
CA THR A 3 -14.98 -5.74 -2.61
C THR A 3 -14.50 -6.80 -1.63
N LEU A 4 -14.32 -8.04 -2.11
CA LEU A 4 -13.80 -9.15 -1.31
C LEU A 4 -12.32 -8.89 -1.04
N LYS A 5 -12.02 -7.97 -0.11
CA LYS A 5 -10.64 -7.75 0.36
C LYS A 5 -10.16 -9.06 0.99
N GLN A 6 -9.13 -9.67 0.42
CA GLN A 6 -8.49 -10.84 1.02
C GLN A 6 -7.63 -10.37 2.20
N LYS A 7 -7.74 -11.08 3.33
CA LYS A 7 -6.85 -10.86 4.47
C LYS A 7 -5.55 -11.62 4.20
N ILE A 8 -4.43 -10.93 4.30
CA ILE A 8 -3.09 -11.49 4.21
C ILE A 8 -2.35 -11.25 5.52
N SER A 9 -1.46 -12.17 5.89
CA SER A 9 -0.50 -11.98 6.98
C SER A 9 0.83 -11.61 6.37
N VAL A 10 1.44 -10.53 6.84
CA VAL A 10 2.75 -10.06 6.38
C VAL A 10 3.60 -9.69 7.58
N SER A 11 4.90 -9.94 7.49
CA SER A 11 5.88 -9.46 8.46
C SER A 11 6.51 -8.16 7.94
N LEU A 12 6.56 -7.14 8.79
CA LEU A 12 7.20 -5.85 8.53
C LEU A 12 8.05 -5.48 9.75
N ASP A 13 9.09 -4.70 9.53
CA ASP A 13 9.91 -4.17 10.62
C ASP A 13 9.09 -3.25 11.55
N GLU A 14 9.48 -3.21 12.82
CA GLU A 14 8.72 -2.51 13.87
C GLU A 14 8.65 -0.99 13.62
N ASP A 15 9.72 -0.41 13.12
CA ASP A 15 9.82 1.01 12.75
C ASP A 15 8.84 1.34 11.61
N ILE A 16 8.74 0.48 10.61
CA ILE A 16 7.77 0.59 9.52
C ILE A 16 6.36 0.53 10.08
N ILE A 17 6.03 -0.46 10.93
CA ILE A 17 4.70 -0.63 11.53
C ILE A 17 4.30 0.61 12.34
N THR A 18 5.22 1.14 13.13
CA THR A 18 5.00 2.35 13.93
C THR A 18 4.69 3.52 13.02
N LYS A 19 5.48 3.70 11.95
CA LYS A 19 5.29 4.84 11.06
C LYS A 19 3.98 4.80 10.30
N ILE A 20 3.58 3.63 9.78
CA ILE A 20 2.31 3.49 9.04
C ILE A 20 1.09 3.67 9.95
N LYS A 21 1.20 3.33 11.25
CA LYS A 21 0.13 3.58 12.23
C LYS A 21 -0.08 5.08 12.44
N GLU A 22 1.00 5.81 12.75
CA GLU A 22 0.95 7.28 12.90
C GLU A 22 0.32 7.95 11.67
N LEU A 23 0.77 7.57 10.47
CA LEU A 23 0.27 8.14 9.23
C LEU A 23 -1.20 7.78 8.96
N SER A 24 -1.63 6.58 9.36
CA SER A 24 -3.04 6.17 9.24
C SER A 24 -3.95 6.93 10.19
N GLU A 25 -3.48 7.23 11.40
CA GLU A 25 -4.22 8.02 12.39
C GLU A 25 -4.33 9.48 11.95
N LEU A 26 -3.25 10.06 11.40
CA LEU A 26 -3.26 11.42 10.85
C LEU A 26 -4.21 11.60 9.65
N ASP A 27 -4.42 10.54 8.86
CA ASP A 27 -5.36 10.52 7.72
C ASP A 27 -6.78 10.06 8.14
N ASP A 28 -7.03 9.83 9.43
CA ASP A 28 -8.29 9.33 9.99
C ASP A 28 -8.79 8.04 9.29
N ARG A 29 -7.87 7.08 9.11
CA ARG A 29 -8.14 5.83 8.40
C ARG A 29 -7.64 4.60 9.15
N PRO A 30 -8.35 3.45 9.03
CA PRO A 30 -7.84 2.18 9.49
C PRO A 30 -6.51 1.83 8.81
N LEU A 31 -5.58 1.26 9.57
CA LEU A 31 -4.26 0.84 9.09
C LEU A 31 -4.29 0.04 7.78
N SER A 32 -5.20 -0.95 7.68
CA SER A 32 -5.34 -1.77 6.46
C SER A 32 -5.78 -0.97 5.24
N GLN A 33 -6.57 0.09 5.42
CA GLN A 33 -6.97 0.98 4.35
C GLN A 33 -5.81 1.88 3.93
N TYR A 34 -5.04 2.39 4.89
CA TYR A 34 -3.86 3.20 4.64
C TYR A 34 -2.80 2.43 3.85
N ILE A 35 -2.44 1.22 4.30
CA ILE A 35 -1.51 0.32 3.59
C ILE A 35 -1.97 0.10 2.15
N ASN A 36 -3.26 -0.17 1.93
CA ASN A 36 -3.81 -0.40 0.59
C ASN A 36 -3.68 0.81 -0.33
N ILE A 37 -3.83 2.04 0.18
CA ILE A 37 -3.66 3.27 -0.61
C ILE A 37 -2.19 3.45 -0.99
N VAL A 38 -1.26 3.27 -0.04
CA VAL A 38 0.18 3.37 -0.28
C VAL A 38 0.64 2.35 -1.31
N LEU A 39 0.22 1.09 -1.17
CA LEU A 39 0.57 0.03 -2.13
C LEU A 39 0.01 0.30 -3.52
N LYS A 40 -1.25 0.76 -3.63
CA LYS A 40 -1.83 1.14 -4.93
C LYS A 40 -1.06 2.27 -5.60
N LYS A 41 -0.63 3.27 -4.83
CA LYS A 41 0.19 4.38 -5.34
C LYS A 41 1.54 3.86 -5.83
N TYR A 42 2.20 3.03 -5.03
CA TYR A 42 3.48 2.42 -5.39
C TYR A 42 3.37 1.56 -6.66
N ILE A 43 2.37 0.68 -6.76
CA ILE A 43 2.13 -0.16 -7.96
C ILE A 43 1.89 0.74 -9.18
N LYS A 44 1.05 1.77 -9.07
CA LYS A 44 0.81 2.71 -10.18
C LYS A 44 2.10 3.40 -10.62
N GLN A 45 2.95 3.84 -9.68
CA GLN A 45 4.24 4.46 -10.01
C GLN A 45 5.21 3.45 -10.62
N TYR A 46 5.26 2.23 -10.08
CA TYR A 46 6.04 1.13 -10.64
C TYR A 46 5.62 0.85 -12.08
N ASP A 47 4.33 0.68 -12.32
CA ASP A 47 3.75 0.48 -13.65
C ASP A 47 4.10 1.65 -14.56
N GLN A 48 3.91 2.92 -14.16
CA GLN A 48 4.28 4.07 -14.98
C GLN A 48 5.77 4.11 -15.33
N ASN A 49 6.64 3.74 -14.38
CA ASN A 49 8.09 3.74 -14.58
C ASN A 49 8.57 2.54 -15.42
N HIS A 50 7.82 1.43 -15.46
CA HIS A 50 8.20 0.20 -16.17
C HIS A 50 7.38 -0.06 -17.44
N ILE A 51 6.29 0.68 -17.69
CA ILE A 51 5.46 0.59 -18.89
C ILE A 51 6.05 1.39 -20.06
N TYR A 52 7.13 2.17 -19.87
CA TYR A 52 8.02 2.52 -20.98
C TYR A 52 9.25 1.61 -21.02
N ASN A 53 9.04 0.36 -21.45
CA ASN A 53 10.09 -0.46 -22.01
C ASN A 53 9.66 -0.98 -23.39
N PRO A 54 9.87 -0.22 -24.49
CA PRO A 54 9.55 -0.69 -25.85
C PRO A 54 10.46 -1.85 -26.34
N LYS A 55 11.22 -2.50 -25.44
CA LYS A 55 12.21 -3.54 -25.77
C LYS A 55 12.26 -4.68 -24.72
N LYS A 56 11.12 -5.27 -24.38
CA LYS A 56 11.09 -6.67 -23.95
C LYS A 56 10.11 -7.45 -24.81
#